data_AF-A0A173RNB6-F1
#
_entry.id   AF-A0A173RNB6-F1
#
_cell.length_a   1.000
_cell.length_b   1.000
_cell.length_c   1.000
_cell.angle_alpha   90.00
_cell.angle_beta   90.00
_cell.angle_gamma   90.00
#
_symmetry.space_group_name_H-M   'P 1'
#
loop_
_entity.id
_entity.type
_entity.pdbx_description
1 polymer ?
#
loop_
_entity_poly.entity_id
_entity_poly.type
_entity_poly.pdbx_seq_one_letter_code
_entity_poly.pdbx_strand_id
1 'polypeptide(L)'
;MLFGKKKEKEQRSVLEEEQMQSPFRTIIKNLLENKLAMGGLIVFVSIFAMCFILPIWFHQDLNYQDPTQKNIAPGFSFLSVPSDLKDNAEVIEFGPTYGVGVDKDGYVYEWGQLTKNLKKIPADMGKVVDIAVGQDHVLAINDKGTLYTWGFNRMGLNVIPPELKGKKIADIEAGYQVSVVVTEDGKVVSWGNTSAVDISTANVKDEKVKEVKANIQTAIALTKDGKVISLAKKETALDNVPEEIQGKVEKIALTDKAAAAVLKDGTVKVWGNNHNHIFSVPEEVQGKAVDISGGRNHLVVVTEDGNAVAWGGNENNQAKVPAKATNIAKLASGYYQNCIIKEDGSVVTWGLKGYLLGTDNLGRNVFYRILKGGQMTMTVGFIAVIIQFAIGILVGGISGYYGGTVDILLMRLAEVVGSLPFIPLALILSALIGNKVSDVGRIIMIMLILGFLGWTGIAGLVRAQVLAERNKEFVVAAKALGVKEKNIIFRHIVPNVMTIIIVQATISFATCMLTESGLSFLGFGVAEPIPSWGNMLNNCRSSEVISQYWWRWVFLSVVLGLCTVSINLFGDGLRRAVDPKANER
;
A
#
# COMPACT_ATOMS: atom_id res chain seq x y z
N MET A 1 48.79 -37.74 -48.07
CA MET A 1 47.37 -38.16 -47.95
C MET A 1 46.92 -38.46 -46.50
N LEU A 2 47.57 -37.91 -45.47
CA LEU A 2 47.34 -38.31 -44.05
C LEU A 2 46.81 -37.21 -43.10
N PHE A 3 46.64 -35.96 -43.57
CA PHE A 3 46.15 -34.85 -42.74
C PHE A 3 44.65 -34.52 -42.89
N GLY A 4 43.96 -35.05 -43.90
CA GLY A 4 42.53 -34.80 -44.12
C GLY A 4 41.60 -35.60 -43.20
N LYS A 5 41.96 -36.85 -42.87
CA LYS A 5 41.10 -37.76 -42.09
C LYS A 5 40.96 -37.40 -40.61
N LYS A 6 41.90 -36.67 -40.02
CA LYS A 6 41.85 -36.31 -38.58
C LYS A 6 40.86 -35.16 -38.32
N LYS A 7 40.83 -34.17 -39.22
CA LYS A 7 39.87 -33.06 -39.22
C LYS A 7 38.43 -33.54 -39.48
N GLU A 8 38.24 -34.47 -40.43
CA GLU A 8 36.94 -35.10 -40.66
C GLU A 8 36.46 -35.94 -39.46
N LYS A 9 37.36 -36.61 -38.74
CA LYS A 9 37.02 -37.38 -37.53
C LYS A 9 36.64 -36.48 -36.35
N GLU A 10 37.35 -35.37 -36.14
CA GLU A 10 36.97 -34.36 -35.14
C GLU A 10 35.64 -33.70 -35.50
N GLN A 11 35.41 -33.34 -36.77
CA GLN A 11 34.11 -32.83 -37.22
C GLN A 11 32.98 -33.85 -37.04
N ARG A 12 33.21 -35.14 -37.39
CA ARG A 12 32.23 -36.21 -37.14
C ARG A 12 31.98 -36.43 -35.65
N SER A 13 33.01 -36.37 -34.81
CA SER A 13 32.90 -36.51 -33.36
C SER A 13 32.12 -35.36 -32.72
N VAL A 14 32.31 -34.12 -33.18
CA VAL A 14 31.55 -32.95 -32.72
C VAL A 14 30.10 -33.02 -33.20
N LEU A 15 29.86 -33.45 -34.45
CA LEU A 15 28.52 -33.68 -34.99
C LEU A 15 27.80 -34.86 -34.31
N GLU A 16 28.53 -35.91 -33.92
CA GLU A 16 28.03 -37.03 -33.12
C GLU A 16 27.75 -36.60 -31.67
N GLU A 17 28.58 -35.75 -31.06
CA GLU A 17 28.29 -35.15 -29.73
C GLU A 17 27.08 -34.20 -29.77
N GLU A 18 26.90 -33.41 -30.83
CA GLU A 18 25.72 -32.57 -31.03
C GLU A 18 24.46 -33.39 -31.31
N GLN A 19 24.56 -34.51 -32.04
CA GLN A 19 23.44 -35.46 -32.22
C GLN A 19 23.14 -36.28 -30.96
N MET A 20 24.11 -36.49 -30.07
CA MET A 20 23.93 -37.19 -28.79
C MET A 20 23.40 -36.31 -27.66
N GLN A 21 23.36 -34.98 -27.82
CA GLN A 21 22.66 -34.11 -26.88
C GLN A 21 21.16 -34.05 -27.19
N SER A 22 20.33 -34.33 -26.18
CA SER A 22 18.88 -34.14 -26.28
C SER A 22 18.59 -32.70 -26.76
N PRO A 23 17.71 -32.49 -27.76
CA PRO A 23 17.37 -31.15 -28.29
C PRO A 23 17.04 -30.13 -27.19
N PHE A 24 16.43 -30.61 -26.10
CA PHE A 24 16.10 -29.80 -24.93
C PHE A 24 17.33 -29.27 -24.18
N ARG A 25 18.41 -30.07 -24.08
CA ARG A 25 19.67 -29.64 -23.44
C ARG A 25 20.36 -28.56 -24.27
N THR A 26 20.35 -28.67 -25.60
CA THR A 26 20.90 -27.67 -26.51
C THR A 26 20.14 -26.33 -26.39
N ILE A 27 18.80 -26.39 -26.33
CA ILE A 27 17.96 -25.19 -26.11
C ILE A 27 18.31 -24.53 -24.78
N ILE A 28 18.41 -25.29 -23.69
CA ILE A 28 18.76 -24.75 -22.37
C ILE A 28 20.14 -24.09 -22.40
N LYS A 29 21.13 -24.75 -23.02
CA LYS A 29 22.48 -24.19 -23.14
C LYS A 29 22.47 -22.87 -23.90
N ASN A 30 21.84 -22.82 -25.07
CA ASN A 30 21.72 -21.61 -25.89
C ASN A 30 20.99 -20.48 -25.15
N LEU A 31 19.97 -20.83 -24.36
CA LEU A 31 19.23 -19.86 -23.55
C LEU A 31 20.10 -19.28 -22.41
N LEU A 32 20.87 -20.13 -21.72
CA LEU A 32 21.78 -19.72 -20.65
C LEU A 32 22.92 -18.83 -21.16
N GLU A 33 23.38 -19.05 -22.40
CA GLU A 33 24.40 -18.21 -23.05
C GLU A 33 23.85 -16.83 -23.44
N ASN A 34 22.53 -16.69 -23.62
CA ASN A 34 21.89 -15.43 -23.93
C ASN A 34 21.74 -14.54 -22.68
N LYS A 35 22.75 -13.69 -22.44
CA LYS A 35 22.80 -12.76 -21.31
C LYS A 35 21.59 -11.83 -21.20
N LEU A 36 21.03 -11.38 -22.33
CA LEU A 36 19.86 -10.50 -22.33
C LEU A 36 18.60 -11.24 -21.86
N ALA A 37 18.41 -12.46 -22.35
CA ALA A 37 17.29 -13.31 -21.93
C ALA A 37 17.37 -13.68 -20.45
N MET A 38 18.58 -14.04 -19.98
CA MET A 38 18.81 -14.38 -18.57
C MET A 38 18.67 -13.17 -17.65
N GLY A 39 19.15 -11.99 -18.07
CA GLY A 39 18.92 -10.74 -17.35
C GLY A 39 17.43 -10.43 -17.21
N GLY A 40 16.67 -10.55 -18.30
CA GLY A 40 15.20 -10.41 -18.29
C GLY A 40 14.54 -11.41 -17.35
N LEU A 41 14.92 -12.69 -17.41
CA LEU A 41 14.38 -13.71 -16.52
C LEU A 41 14.63 -13.37 -15.03
N ILE A 42 15.85 -12.97 -14.68
CA ILE A 42 16.22 -12.63 -13.29
C ILE A 42 15.37 -11.46 -12.79
N VAL A 43 15.24 -10.40 -13.59
CA VAL A 43 14.43 -9.22 -13.22
C VAL A 43 12.96 -9.60 -13.07
N PHE A 44 12.41 -10.34 -14.03
CA PHE A 44 11.00 -10.79 -13.98
C PHE A 44 10.74 -11.67 -12.75
N VAL A 45 11.58 -12.68 -12.50
CA VAL A 45 11.44 -13.58 -11.35
C VAL A 45 11.59 -12.81 -10.04
N SER A 46 12.46 -11.81 -9.99
CA SER A 46 12.60 -10.95 -8.80
C SER A 46 11.34 -10.14 -8.55
N ILE A 47 10.76 -9.50 -9.57
CA ILE A 47 9.50 -8.75 -9.44
C ILE A 47 8.35 -9.68 -9.06
N PHE A 48 8.27 -10.85 -9.69
CA PHE A 48 7.28 -11.88 -9.39
C PHE A 48 7.39 -12.32 -7.93
N ALA A 49 8.59 -12.70 -7.48
CA ALA A 49 8.84 -13.09 -6.10
C ALA A 49 8.48 -11.96 -5.12
N MET A 50 8.85 -10.71 -5.42
CA MET A 50 8.47 -9.57 -4.58
C MET A 50 6.96 -9.43 -4.47
N CYS A 51 6.22 -9.49 -5.58
CA CYS A 51 4.76 -9.30 -5.57
C CYS A 51 4.00 -10.41 -4.84
N PHE A 52 4.52 -11.65 -4.83
CA PHE A 52 3.84 -12.78 -4.20
C PHE A 52 4.31 -13.07 -2.77
N ILE A 53 5.56 -12.72 -2.42
CA ILE A 53 6.15 -13.05 -1.13
C ILE A 53 6.10 -11.86 -0.17
N LEU A 54 6.49 -10.64 -0.60
CA LEU A 54 6.55 -9.50 0.32
C LEU A 54 5.21 -9.13 0.98
N PRO A 55 4.05 -9.23 0.31
CA PRO A 55 2.76 -8.97 0.95
C PRO A 55 2.40 -9.92 2.11
N ILE A 56 3.16 -10.99 2.34
CA ILE A 56 3.00 -11.87 3.51
C ILE A 56 3.46 -11.17 4.79
N TRP A 57 4.36 -10.18 4.71
CA TRP A 57 4.81 -9.41 5.88
C TRP A 57 4.22 -8.01 5.95
N PHE A 58 3.91 -7.41 4.80
CA PHE A 58 3.26 -6.11 4.73
C PHE A 58 1.76 -6.32 4.56
N HIS A 59 0.98 -6.05 5.59
CA HIS A 59 -0.49 -6.12 5.52
C HIS A 59 -1.08 -4.73 5.63
N GLN A 60 -1.97 -4.40 4.70
CA GLN A 60 -2.84 -3.25 4.80
C GLN A 60 -4.22 -3.67 4.29
N ASP A 61 -5.26 -3.30 5.04
CA ASP A 61 -6.65 -3.50 4.64
C ASP A 61 -6.88 -2.86 3.26
N LEU A 62 -7.55 -3.59 2.36
CA LEU A 62 -7.88 -3.10 1.02
C LEU A 62 -8.78 -1.86 1.07
N ASN A 63 -9.64 -1.78 2.10
CA ASN A 63 -10.55 -0.68 2.33
C ASN A 63 -9.93 0.45 3.17
N TYR A 64 -8.66 0.34 3.54
CA TYR A 64 -7.98 1.36 4.33
C TYR A 64 -8.05 2.72 3.64
N GLN A 65 -8.46 3.74 4.38
CA GLN A 65 -8.41 5.13 3.95
C GLN A 65 -8.01 6.01 5.12
N ASP A 66 -7.10 6.94 4.84
CA ASP A 66 -6.66 7.94 5.78
C ASP A 66 -6.50 9.31 5.09
N PRO A 67 -7.45 10.24 5.34
CA PRO A 67 -7.37 11.60 4.83
C PRO A 67 -6.15 12.42 5.24
N THR A 68 -5.53 12.08 6.38
CA THR A 68 -4.37 12.80 6.94
C THR A 68 -3.06 12.34 6.32
N GLN A 69 -3.06 11.17 5.69
CA GLN A 69 -1.90 10.58 5.01
C GLN A 69 -2.03 10.67 3.49
N LYS A 70 -2.89 11.53 2.95
CA LYS A 70 -3.09 11.66 1.50
C LYS A 70 -1.89 12.27 0.81
N ASN A 71 -1.48 11.67 -0.31
CA ASN A 71 -0.44 12.20 -1.19
C ASN A 71 0.85 12.63 -0.46
N ILE A 72 1.32 11.77 0.44
CA ILE A 72 2.59 11.96 1.16
C ILE A 72 3.72 11.45 0.27
N ALA A 73 4.75 12.28 0.14
CA ALA A 73 5.91 11.97 -0.68
C ALA A 73 6.71 10.80 -0.08
N PRO A 74 7.54 10.09 -0.88
CA PRO A 74 8.47 9.11 -0.36
C PRO A 74 9.43 9.70 0.68
N GLY A 75 9.70 8.98 1.77
CA GLY A 75 10.66 9.37 2.78
C GLY A 75 10.38 8.79 4.17
N PHE A 76 11.35 8.91 5.08
CA PHE A 76 11.30 8.40 6.46
C PHE A 76 11.57 9.47 7.52
N SER A 77 11.08 10.68 7.29
CA SER A 77 11.42 11.85 8.12
C SER A 77 10.53 12.03 9.36
N PHE A 78 9.47 11.25 9.55
CA PHE A 78 8.45 11.56 10.57
C PHE A 78 8.97 11.44 12.01
N LEU A 79 9.90 10.51 12.26
CA LEU A 79 10.56 10.32 13.56
C LEU A 79 11.98 10.92 13.60
N SER A 80 12.36 11.75 12.62
CA SER A 80 13.69 12.33 12.54
C SER A 80 13.81 13.57 13.45
N VAL A 81 13.72 13.35 14.77
CA VAL A 81 13.86 14.41 15.78
C VAL A 81 15.23 15.10 15.61
N PRO A 82 15.26 16.45 15.52
CA PRO A 82 16.48 17.24 15.47
C PRO A 82 17.48 16.88 16.58
N SER A 83 18.78 16.97 16.27
CA SER A 83 19.85 16.64 17.22
C SER A 83 19.79 17.48 18.49
N ASP A 84 19.44 18.75 18.37
CA ASP A 84 19.37 19.71 19.48
C ASP A 84 18.32 19.32 20.52
N LEU A 85 17.26 18.62 20.10
CA LEU A 85 16.20 18.16 21.00
C LEU A 85 16.53 16.82 21.68
N LYS A 86 17.54 16.06 21.22
CA LYS A 86 17.72 14.67 21.67
C LYS A 86 17.98 14.54 23.17
N ASP A 87 18.66 15.50 23.78
CA ASP A 87 18.99 15.53 25.21
C ASP A 87 18.59 16.86 25.88
N ASN A 88 17.94 17.76 25.13
CA ASN A 88 17.54 19.09 25.58
C ASN A 88 16.05 19.40 25.30
N ALA A 89 15.24 18.40 24.94
CA ALA A 89 13.82 18.62 24.70
C ALA A 89 13.08 18.99 26.00
N GLU A 90 12.24 20.02 25.90
CA GLU A 90 11.25 20.39 26.91
C GLU A 90 9.88 19.80 26.55
N VAL A 91 9.43 19.96 25.31
CA VAL A 91 8.15 19.40 24.81
C VAL A 91 8.33 18.91 23.38
N ILE A 92 7.73 17.77 23.03
CA ILE A 92 7.68 17.24 21.66
C ILE A 92 6.25 16.79 21.38
N GLU A 93 5.68 17.21 20.26
CA GLU A 93 4.36 16.83 19.81
C GLU A 93 4.36 16.46 18.32
N PHE A 94 3.39 15.66 17.90
CA PHE A 94 3.32 15.16 16.52
C PHE A 94 2.01 15.51 15.83
N GLY A 95 2.15 16.04 14.61
CA GLY A 95 1.10 16.02 13.61
C GLY A 95 1.09 14.69 12.83
N PRO A 96 0.27 14.59 11.77
CA PRO A 96 0.14 13.35 11.00
C PRO A 96 1.43 12.97 10.27
N THR A 97 2.19 13.97 9.80
CA THR A 97 3.33 13.79 8.88
C THR A 97 4.57 14.56 9.32
N TYR A 98 4.50 15.23 10.46
CA TYR A 98 5.53 16.14 10.95
C TYR A 98 5.51 16.14 12.47
N GLY A 99 6.59 16.62 13.07
CA GLY A 99 6.66 16.86 14.50
C GLY A 99 7.19 18.26 14.78
N VAL A 100 6.83 18.76 15.95
CA VAL A 100 7.32 20.03 16.49
C VAL A 100 7.84 19.77 17.88
N GLY A 101 8.95 20.40 18.23
CA GLY A 101 9.52 20.29 19.56
C GLY A 101 10.12 21.61 20.00
N VAL A 102 10.19 21.77 21.31
CA VAL A 102 10.77 22.94 21.97
C VAL A 102 11.88 22.44 22.87
N ASP A 103 13.04 23.10 22.83
CA ASP A 103 14.13 22.80 23.75
C ASP A 103 13.96 23.54 25.10
N LYS A 104 14.82 23.24 26.09
CA LYS A 104 14.77 23.88 27.42
C LYS A 104 15.07 25.39 27.39
N ASP A 105 15.66 25.89 26.31
CA ASP A 105 15.96 27.31 26.08
C ASP A 105 14.77 28.04 25.42
N GLY A 106 13.80 27.29 24.89
CA GLY A 106 12.56 27.77 24.30
C GLY A 106 12.61 27.93 22.78
N TYR A 107 13.61 27.36 22.10
CA TYR A 107 13.69 27.34 20.66
C TYR A 107 12.78 26.26 20.06
N VAL A 108 12.04 26.63 19.01
CA VAL A 108 11.10 25.75 18.32
C VAL A 108 11.76 25.11 17.11
N TYR A 109 11.58 23.80 16.98
CA TYR A 109 12.08 23.00 15.87
C TYR A 109 10.95 22.23 15.20
N GLU A 110 10.96 22.17 13.86
CA GLU A 110 10.01 21.37 13.07
C GLU A 110 10.76 20.34 12.21
N TRP A 111 10.20 19.15 12.04
CA TRP A 111 10.74 18.12 11.14
C TRP A 111 9.63 17.31 10.45
N GLY A 112 10.00 16.41 9.53
CA GLY A 112 9.05 15.59 8.79
C GLY A 112 8.66 16.20 7.44
N GLN A 113 7.41 15.97 7.01
CA GLN A 113 6.86 16.55 5.79
C GLN A 113 5.98 17.76 6.13
N LEU A 114 6.60 18.94 6.04
CA LEU A 114 6.00 20.23 6.35
C LEU A 114 5.42 20.90 5.10
N THR A 115 4.22 21.44 5.24
CA THR A 115 3.62 22.31 4.20
C THR A 115 4.33 23.67 4.16
N LYS A 116 4.15 24.42 3.06
CA LYS A 116 4.70 25.79 2.95
C LYS A 116 4.21 26.74 4.06
N ASN A 117 3.04 26.47 4.63
CA ASN A 117 2.46 27.31 5.68
C ASN A 117 2.99 26.95 7.08
N LEU A 118 3.27 25.66 7.33
CA LEU A 118 3.90 25.23 8.60
C LEU A 118 5.31 25.83 8.76
N LYS A 119 6.07 25.94 7.67
CA LYS A 119 7.42 26.55 7.68
C LYS A 119 7.46 28.04 8.05
N LYS A 120 6.32 28.70 8.28
CA LYS A 120 6.23 30.13 8.61
C LYS A 120 6.10 30.31 10.13
N ILE A 121 7.11 29.85 10.87
CA ILE A 121 7.18 30.00 12.32
C ILE A 121 7.21 31.51 12.68
N PRO A 122 6.41 31.98 13.65
CA PRO A 122 6.44 33.38 14.09
C PRO A 122 7.81 33.79 14.63
N ALA A 123 8.26 34.99 14.29
CA ALA A 123 9.45 35.59 14.89
C ALA A 123 9.15 36.10 16.31
N ASP A 124 10.19 36.24 17.14
CA ASP A 124 10.13 36.91 18.44
C ASP A 124 9.13 36.30 19.44
N MET A 125 8.95 34.98 19.43
CA MET A 125 8.08 34.28 20.39
C MET A 125 8.61 34.32 21.84
N GLY A 126 9.89 34.66 22.03
CA GLY A 126 10.55 34.53 23.33
C GLY A 126 10.77 33.06 23.70
N LYS A 127 10.86 32.77 24.99
CA LYS A 127 11.05 31.40 25.48
C LYS A 127 9.74 30.63 25.41
N VAL A 128 9.57 29.82 24.37
CA VAL A 128 8.42 28.91 24.26
C VAL A 128 8.52 27.83 25.34
N VAL A 129 7.41 27.50 25.99
CA VAL A 129 7.37 26.51 27.09
C VAL A 129 6.43 25.35 26.83
N ASP A 130 5.45 25.52 25.92
CA ASP A 130 4.51 24.47 25.58
C ASP A 130 3.98 24.65 24.15
N ILE A 131 3.59 23.55 23.51
CA ILE A 131 3.13 23.47 22.11
C ILE A 131 1.98 22.46 21.97
N ALA A 132 1.11 22.70 21.01
CA ALA A 132 0.13 21.72 20.55
C ALA A 132 0.13 21.64 19.02
N VAL A 133 0.18 20.42 18.48
CA VAL A 133 0.40 20.19 17.05
C VAL A 133 -0.82 19.51 16.42
N GLY A 134 -1.50 20.24 15.53
CA GLY A 134 -2.67 19.75 14.81
C GLY A 134 -2.33 19.10 13.46
N GLN A 135 -3.35 18.90 12.61
CA GLN A 135 -3.15 18.33 11.28
C GLN A 135 -2.17 19.14 10.42
N ASP A 136 -2.32 20.47 10.44
CA ASP A 136 -1.62 21.40 9.55
C ASP A 136 -1.43 22.80 10.15
N HIS A 137 -1.53 22.90 11.47
CA HIS A 137 -1.30 24.12 12.25
C HIS A 137 -0.73 23.76 13.63
N VAL A 138 -0.10 24.75 14.26
CA VAL A 138 0.56 24.61 15.56
C VAL A 138 0.14 25.76 16.46
N LEU A 139 -0.10 25.47 17.73
CA LEU A 139 -0.22 26.43 18.82
C LEU A 139 1.06 26.39 19.66
N ALA A 140 1.49 27.54 20.16
CA ALA A 140 2.60 27.62 21.10
C ALA A 140 2.31 28.68 22.16
N ILE A 141 2.83 28.47 23.36
CA ILE A 141 2.79 29.45 24.44
C ILE A 141 4.18 29.70 24.99
N ASN A 142 4.49 30.96 25.26
CA ASN A 142 5.75 31.33 25.89
C ASN A 142 5.65 31.44 27.42
N ASP A 143 6.80 31.59 28.06
CA ASP A 143 6.96 31.79 29.51
C ASP A 143 6.17 32.98 30.09
N LYS A 144 5.77 33.94 29.23
CA LYS A 144 4.91 35.08 29.58
C LYS A 144 3.41 34.79 29.41
N GLY A 145 3.03 33.58 28.99
CA GLY A 145 1.65 33.20 28.72
C GLY A 145 1.07 33.75 27.42
N THR A 146 1.91 34.24 26.50
CA THR A 146 1.47 34.74 25.19
C THR A 146 1.28 33.58 24.24
N LEU A 147 0.08 33.49 23.65
CA LEU A 147 -0.29 32.48 22.68
C LEU A 147 0.14 32.88 21.26
N TYR A 148 0.68 31.93 20.51
CA TYR A 148 1.07 32.03 19.11
C TYR A 148 0.43 30.91 18.32
N THR A 149 0.20 31.14 17.02
CA THR A 149 -0.35 30.15 16.10
C THR A 149 0.22 30.36 14.69
N TRP A 150 0.51 29.27 14.00
CA TRP A 150 0.94 29.29 12.59
C TRP A 150 0.54 28.01 11.86
N GLY A 151 0.74 28.00 10.53
CA GLY A 151 0.28 26.92 9.65
C GLY A 151 -0.89 27.36 8.77
N PHE A 152 -1.82 26.45 8.49
CA PHE A 152 -2.97 26.74 7.63
C PHE A 152 -4.02 27.61 8.33
N ASN A 153 -4.39 28.74 7.70
CA ASN A 153 -5.38 29.67 8.25
C ASN A 153 -6.82 29.45 7.73
N ARG A 154 -7.20 28.21 7.42
CA ARG A 154 -8.59 27.91 7.01
C ARG A 154 -9.53 28.16 8.19
N MET A 155 -10.68 28.80 7.93
CA MET A 155 -11.66 29.16 8.98
C MET A 155 -11.06 29.96 10.15
N GLY A 156 -10.01 30.75 9.92
CA GLY A 156 -9.39 31.59 10.95
C GLY A 156 -8.53 30.83 11.97
N LEU A 157 -8.04 29.63 11.66
CA LEU A 157 -7.19 28.84 12.56
C LEU A 157 -5.97 29.61 13.10
N ASN A 158 -5.37 30.50 12.30
CA ASN A 158 -4.24 31.33 12.74
C ASN A 158 -4.68 32.70 13.28
N VAL A 159 -5.95 32.87 13.63
CA VAL A 159 -6.49 34.11 14.19
C VAL A 159 -6.93 33.85 15.61
N ILE A 160 -6.09 34.25 16.56
CA ILE A 160 -6.37 34.08 17.99
C ILE A 160 -7.62 34.90 18.36
N PRO A 161 -8.64 34.26 18.98
CA PRO A 161 -9.84 34.97 19.44
C PRO A 161 -9.51 36.16 20.35
N PRO A 162 -10.13 37.34 20.15
CA PRO A 162 -9.86 38.53 20.96
C PRO A 162 -10.11 38.33 22.46
N GLU A 163 -11.01 37.41 22.82
CA GLU A 163 -11.33 37.07 24.21
C GLU A 163 -10.20 36.36 24.97
N LEU A 164 -9.20 35.80 24.26
CA LEU A 164 -8.01 35.22 24.86
C LEU A 164 -6.92 36.27 25.13
N LYS A 165 -7.07 37.49 24.63
CA LYS A 165 -6.04 38.52 24.78
C LYS A 165 -5.87 38.92 26.25
N GLY A 166 -4.66 38.76 26.76
CA GLY A 166 -4.32 39.08 28.15
C GLY A 166 -4.86 38.07 29.18
N LYS A 167 -5.44 36.95 28.73
CA LYS A 167 -5.81 35.84 29.60
C LYS A 167 -4.62 34.91 29.78
N LYS A 168 -4.50 34.35 30.98
CA LYS A 168 -3.55 33.28 31.26
C LYS A 168 -4.13 31.96 30.80
N ILE A 169 -3.30 31.15 30.16
CA ILE A 169 -3.68 29.87 29.56
C ILE A 169 -3.18 28.74 30.45
N ALA A 170 -4.04 27.76 30.69
CA ALA A 170 -3.74 26.55 31.45
C ALA A 170 -3.42 25.35 30.56
N ASP A 171 -4.05 25.25 29.37
CA ASP A 171 -3.89 24.14 28.45
C ASP A 171 -4.16 24.59 27.01
N ILE A 172 -3.42 24.01 26.06
CA ILE A 172 -3.56 24.25 24.62
C ILE A 172 -3.70 22.92 23.89
N GLU A 173 -4.60 22.86 22.93
CA GLU A 173 -4.86 21.65 22.15
C GLU A 173 -5.12 22.01 20.68
N ALA A 174 -4.44 21.32 19.78
CA ALA A 174 -4.56 21.51 18.34
C ALA A 174 -5.05 20.21 17.68
N GLY A 175 -6.31 20.20 17.24
CA GLY A 175 -6.93 19.04 16.62
C GLY A 175 -6.73 18.97 15.10
N TYR A 176 -7.63 18.26 14.42
CA TYR A 176 -7.59 18.13 12.95
C TYR A 176 -7.71 19.49 12.24
N GLN A 177 -8.71 20.29 12.62
CA GLN A 177 -9.00 21.59 12.01
C GLN A 177 -9.52 22.61 13.02
N VAL A 178 -9.16 22.43 14.28
CA VAL A 178 -9.68 23.22 15.38
C VAL A 178 -8.56 23.46 16.38
N SER A 179 -8.59 24.62 16.98
CA SER A 179 -7.76 24.97 18.12
C SER A 179 -8.66 25.11 19.33
N VAL A 180 -8.23 24.56 20.47
CA VAL A 180 -8.93 24.64 21.75
C VAL A 180 -7.96 25.10 22.81
N VAL A 181 -8.39 26.03 23.63
CA VAL A 181 -7.59 26.62 24.70
C VAL A 181 -8.40 26.63 25.98
N VAL A 182 -7.78 26.24 27.08
CA VAL A 182 -8.31 26.37 28.42
C VAL A 182 -7.57 27.49 29.13
N THR A 183 -8.32 28.43 29.69
CA THR A 183 -7.77 29.53 30.49
C THR A 183 -7.56 29.11 31.94
N GLU A 184 -6.69 29.79 32.71
CA GLU A 184 -6.44 29.45 34.13
C GLU A 184 -7.72 29.49 35.01
N ASP A 185 -8.69 30.34 34.67
CA ASP A 185 -10.00 30.42 35.32
C ASP A 185 -10.98 29.31 34.88
N GLY A 186 -10.53 28.41 33.99
CA GLY A 186 -11.22 27.20 33.57
C GLY A 186 -12.17 27.37 32.39
N LYS A 187 -12.18 28.52 31.71
CA LYS A 187 -13.01 28.77 30.53
C LYS A 187 -12.37 28.13 29.30
N VAL A 188 -13.18 27.39 28.52
CA VAL A 188 -12.78 26.78 27.24
C VAL A 188 -13.16 27.68 26.07
N VAL A 189 -12.20 27.92 25.18
CA VAL A 189 -12.39 28.68 23.94
C VAL A 189 -11.92 27.83 22.77
N SER A 190 -12.77 27.66 21.75
CA SER A 190 -12.41 26.94 20.52
C SER A 190 -12.67 27.79 19.27
N TRP A 191 -11.82 27.62 18.25
CA TRP A 191 -11.96 28.29 16.96
C TRP A 191 -11.37 27.45 15.82
N GLY A 192 -11.65 27.85 14.57
CA GLY A 192 -11.33 27.07 13.38
C GLY A 192 -12.59 26.42 12.79
N ASN A 193 -12.47 25.19 12.30
CA ASN A 193 -13.56 24.48 11.62
C ASN A 193 -14.43 23.66 12.59
N THR A 194 -15.19 24.35 13.44
CA THR A 194 -16.12 23.75 14.42
C THR A 194 -17.37 23.10 13.77
N SER A 195 -17.44 23.08 12.44
CA SER A 195 -18.45 22.37 11.66
C SER A 195 -17.94 21.02 11.18
N ALA A 196 -16.63 20.90 10.89
CA ALA A 196 -16.00 19.63 10.54
C ALA A 196 -15.61 18.82 11.79
N VAL A 197 -15.21 19.51 12.86
CA VAL A 197 -14.98 18.92 14.18
C VAL A 197 -16.10 19.37 15.11
N ASP A 198 -16.89 18.43 15.59
CA ASP A 198 -18.07 18.67 16.38
C ASP A 198 -17.71 19.06 17.82
N ILE A 199 -17.54 20.37 18.06
CA ILE A 199 -17.17 20.93 19.38
C ILE A 199 -18.15 22.02 19.80
N SER A 200 -18.64 21.91 21.02
CA SER A 200 -19.53 22.82 21.73
C SER A 200 -18.96 23.13 23.11
N THR A 201 -18.60 24.39 23.33
CA THR A 201 -18.17 24.87 24.66
C THR A 201 -19.36 25.11 25.61
N ALA A 202 -20.60 25.00 25.13
CA ALA A 202 -21.80 25.20 25.96
C ALA A 202 -21.92 24.16 27.09
N ASN A 203 -21.44 22.94 26.85
CA ASN A 203 -21.49 21.84 27.82
C ASN A 203 -20.57 22.07 29.04
N VAL A 204 -19.61 22.98 28.92
CA VAL A 204 -18.61 23.30 29.95
C VAL A 204 -18.62 24.77 30.36
N LYS A 205 -19.67 25.52 30.00
CA LYS A 205 -19.75 26.97 30.24
C LYS A 205 -19.70 27.35 31.72
N ASP A 206 -20.26 26.49 32.58
CA ASP A 206 -20.35 26.67 34.03
C ASP A 206 -19.32 25.82 34.79
N GLU A 207 -18.47 25.10 34.07
CA GLU A 207 -17.50 24.16 34.62
C GLU A 207 -16.11 24.78 34.73
N LYS A 208 -15.28 24.24 35.63
CA LYS A 208 -13.87 24.64 35.76
C LYS A 208 -12.99 23.63 35.08
N VAL A 209 -12.73 23.82 33.78
CA VAL A 209 -11.93 22.89 32.98
C VAL A 209 -10.44 22.99 33.35
N LYS A 210 -9.78 21.83 33.41
CA LYS A 210 -8.34 21.63 33.64
C LYS A 210 -7.61 21.45 32.31
N GLU A 211 -8.08 20.52 31.47
CA GLU A 211 -7.46 20.17 30.19
C GLU A 211 -8.51 19.70 29.17
N VAL A 212 -8.18 19.76 27.89
CA VAL A 212 -8.99 19.26 26.77
C VAL A 212 -8.15 18.38 25.86
N LYS A 213 -8.76 17.32 25.31
CA LYS A 213 -8.17 16.51 24.23
C LYS A 213 -9.09 16.47 23.03
N ALA A 214 -8.56 16.70 21.83
CA ALA A 214 -9.33 16.77 20.60
C ALA A 214 -8.88 15.71 19.59
N ASN A 215 -9.83 15.17 18.82
CA ASN A 215 -9.54 14.25 17.73
C ASN A 215 -10.10 14.80 16.40
N ILE A 216 -10.21 13.94 15.38
CA ILE A 216 -10.72 14.36 14.07
C ILE A 216 -12.24 14.62 14.04
N GLN A 217 -12.99 14.23 15.08
CA GLN A 217 -14.45 14.27 15.13
C GLN A 217 -14.99 15.21 16.20
N THR A 218 -14.38 15.27 17.39
CA THR A 218 -14.85 16.04 18.55
C THR A 218 -13.73 16.26 19.58
N ALA A 219 -14.05 16.67 20.80
CA ALA A 219 -13.14 16.80 21.92
C ALA A 219 -13.81 16.38 23.24
N ILE A 220 -13.01 16.04 24.24
CA ILE A 220 -13.42 15.80 25.62
C ILE A 220 -12.67 16.75 26.56
N ALA A 221 -13.33 17.17 27.63
CA ALA A 221 -12.77 18.04 28.66
C ALA A 221 -12.69 17.31 30.00
N LEU A 222 -11.62 17.54 30.75
CA LEU A 222 -11.46 17.14 32.14
C LEU A 222 -11.57 18.39 33.02
N THR A 223 -12.44 18.36 34.02
CA THR A 223 -12.59 19.45 34.99
C THR A 223 -11.61 19.33 36.16
N LYS A 224 -11.39 20.43 36.89
CA LYS A 224 -10.53 20.48 38.08
C LYS A 224 -11.03 19.59 39.22
N ASP A 225 -12.32 19.29 39.28
CA ASP A 225 -12.93 18.34 40.23
C ASP A 225 -12.93 16.88 39.72
N GLY A 226 -12.37 16.60 38.54
CA GLY A 226 -12.18 15.25 38.02
C GLY A 226 -13.36 14.68 37.24
N LYS A 227 -14.25 15.52 36.72
CA LYS A 227 -15.34 15.10 35.80
C LYS A 227 -14.87 15.12 34.36
N VAL A 228 -15.36 14.18 33.57
CA VAL A 228 -15.08 14.11 32.13
C VAL A 228 -16.35 14.45 31.37
N ILE A 229 -16.25 15.42 30.47
CA ILE A 229 -17.39 16.00 29.74
C ILE A 229 -17.09 15.96 28.24
N SER A 230 -18.01 15.38 27.47
CA SER A 230 -17.96 15.44 26.00
C SER A 230 -18.30 16.84 25.51
N LEU A 231 -17.52 17.32 24.53
CA LEU A 231 -17.78 18.58 23.85
C LEU A 231 -18.56 18.37 22.54
N ALA A 232 -19.05 17.16 22.23
CA ALA A 232 -19.84 16.93 21.03
C ALA A 232 -21.19 17.68 21.07
N LYS A 233 -21.67 18.17 19.91
CA LYS A 233 -23.04 18.70 19.77
C LYS A 233 -24.03 17.59 19.52
N LYS A 234 -23.59 16.54 18.82
CA LYS A 234 -24.37 15.34 18.52
C LYS A 234 -23.85 14.19 19.37
N GLU A 235 -24.77 13.39 19.88
CA GLU A 235 -24.42 12.20 20.64
C GLU A 235 -23.56 11.25 19.81
N THR A 236 -22.45 10.83 20.40
CA THR A 236 -21.47 9.89 19.88
C THR A 236 -21.20 8.81 20.92
N ALA A 237 -20.45 7.77 20.55
CA ALA A 237 -20.02 6.76 21.51
C ALA A 237 -19.12 7.35 22.63
N LEU A 238 -18.49 8.51 22.41
CA LEU A 238 -17.61 9.18 23.37
C LEU A 238 -18.40 9.86 24.51
N ASP A 239 -19.69 10.13 24.30
CA ASP A 239 -20.58 10.73 25.30
C ASP A 239 -20.96 9.75 26.40
N ASN A 240 -20.81 8.44 26.17
CA ASN A 240 -21.07 7.37 27.13
C ASN A 240 -19.93 7.25 28.16
N VAL A 241 -19.61 8.35 28.84
CA VAL A 241 -18.61 8.38 29.91
C VAL A 241 -19.15 7.56 31.09
N PRO A 242 -18.40 6.57 31.60
CA PRO A 242 -18.87 5.75 32.72
C PRO A 242 -19.17 6.59 33.96
N GLU A 243 -20.33 6.42 34.60
CA GLU A 243 -20.71 7.23 35.77
C GLU A 243 -19.76 6.99 36.95
N GLU A 244 -19.22 5.78 37.08
CA GLU A 244 -18.38 5.37 38.19
C GLU A 244 -17.01 6.07 38.25
N ILE A 245 -16.57 6.70 37.14
CA ILE A 245 -15.29 7.42 37.05
C ILE A 245 -15.42 8.91 37.35
N GLN A 246 -16.63 9.47 37.32
CA GLN A 246 -16.84 10.91 37.50
C GLN A 246 -16.33 11.37 38.88
N GLY A 247 -15.51 12.43 38.89
CA GLY A 247 -14.85 12.97 40.09
C GLY A 247 -13.55 12.27 40.51
N LYS A 248 -13.20 11.16 39.85
CA LYS A 248 -12.02 10.33 40.16
C LYS A 248 -10.93 10.40 39.10
N VAL A 249 -11.17 11.06 37.97
CA VAL A 249 -10.22 11.14 36.85
C VAL A 249 -9.11 12.14 37.14
N GLU A 250 -7.87 11.75 36.83
CA GLU A 250 -6.67 12.59 36.95
C GLU A 250 -6.13 13.03 35.58
N LYS A 251 -6.18 12.12 34.59
CA LYS A 251 -5.71 12.34 33.21
C LYS A 251 -6.70 11.76 32.20
N ILE A 252 -6.82 12.41 31.04
CA ILE A 252 -7.60 11.92 29.90
C ILE A 252 -6.76 11.76 28.64
N ALA A 253 -7.14 10.81 27.79
CA ALA A 253 -6.60 10.64 26.46
C ALA A 253 -7.73 10.36 25.45
N LEU A 254 -7.50 10.76 24.20
CA LEU A 254 -8.47 10.61 23.14
C LEU A 254 -7.82 10.01 21.89
N THR A 255 -8.47 8.98 21.34
CA THR A 255 -8.18 8.44 20.00
C THR A 255 -9.25 8.91 19.02
N ASP A 256 -9.19 8.53 17.74
CA ASP A 256 -10.24 8.89 16.76
C ASP A 256 -11.64 8.40 17.14
N LYS A 257 -11.75 7.29 17.89
CA LYS A 257 -13.04 6.62 18.13
C LYS A 257 -13.29 6.18 19.57
N ALA A 258 -12.32 6.31 20.45
CA ALA A 258 -12.38 5.91 21.85
C ALA A 258 -11.67 6.94 22.73
N ALA A 259 -12.11 7.04 23.98
CA ALA A 259 -11.49 7.86 25.01
C ALA A 259 -10.99 6.96 26.15
N ALA A 260 -10.00 7.45 26.88
CA ALA A 260 -9.44 6.78 28.03
C ALA A 260 -9.18 7.76 29.16
N ALA A 261 -9.22 7.26 30.39
CA ALA A 261 -8.97 8.02 31.61
C ALA A 261 -8.09 7.21 32.56
N VAL A 262 -7.14 7.90 33.20
CA VAL A 262 -6.42 7.40 34.38
C VAL A 262 -7.09 7.99 35.61
N LEU A 263 -7.48 7.13 36.54
CA LEU A 263 -8.06 7.53 37.82
C LEU A 263 -6.96 7.84 38.84
N LYS A 264 -7.34 8.52 39.93
CA LYS A 264 -6.43 8.85 41.06
C LYS A 264 -5.76 7.64 41.72
N ASP A 265 -6.32 6.44 41.56
CA ASP A 265 -5.77 5.17 42.05
C ASP A 265 -4.93 4.42 40.99
N GLY A 266 -4.65 5.03 39.84
CA GLY A 266 -3.89 4.44 38.75
C GLY A 266 -4.69 3.46 37.87
N THR A 267 -5.99 3.29 38.10
CA THR A 267 -6.87 2.48 37.24
C THR A 267 -7.06 3.15 35.88
N VAL A 268 -7.01 2.36 34.79
CA VAL A 268 -7.28 2.86 33.44
C VAL A 268 -8.66 2.39 32.96
N LYS A 269 -9.47 3.33 32.51
CA LYS A 269 -10.81 3.10 31.95
C LYS A 269 -10.88 3.60 30.52
N VAL A 270 -11.48 2.81 29.63
CA VAL A 270 -11.60 3.10 28.20
C VAL A 270 -13.06 2.95 27.78
N TRP A 271 -13.57 3.88 26.98
CA TRP A 271 -14.94 3.86 26.45
C TRP A 271 -14.99 4.41 25.01
N GLY A 272 -16.15 4.35 24.36
CA GLY A 272 -16.33 4.70 22.95
C GLY A 272 -16.48 3.48 22.05
N ASN A 273 -15.75 3.42 20.93
CA ASN A 273 -15.80 2.28 20.02
C ASN A 273 -14.56 1.39 20.15
N ASN A 274 -14.77 0.09 20.32
CA ASN A 274 -13.69 -0.89 20.45
C ASN A 274 -13.05 -1.30 19.09
N HIS A 275 -12.49 -0.33 18.36
CA HIS A 275 -11.69 -0.63 17.17
C HIS A 275 -10.25 -1.01 17.58
N ASN A 276 -9.62 -1.91 16.82
CA ASN A 276 -8.24 -2.37 17.06
C ASN A 276 -7.99 -2.87 18.49
N HIS A 277 -9.00 -3.45 19.13
CA HIS A 277 -8.92 -3.98 20.50
C HIS A 277 -8.51 -2.93 21.56
N ILE A 278 -8.89 -1.68 21.37
CA ILE A 278 -8.51 -0.58 22.29
C ILE A 278 -9.08 -0.76 23.70
N PHE A 279 -10.15 -1.55 23.89
CA PHE A 279 -10.70 -1.86 25.22
C PHE A 279 -9.91 -2.93 25.98
N SER A 280 -9.00 -3.64 25.30
CA SER A 280 -8.16 -4.67 25.91
C SER A 280 -7.00 -4.03 26.67
N VAL A 281 -7.31 -3.33 27.76
CA VAL A 281 -6.31 -2.68 28.61
C VAL A 281 -5.40 -3.75 29.23
N PRO A 282 -4.07 -3.66 29.08
CA PRO A 282 -3.13 -4.61 29.68
C PRO A 282 -3.25 -4.64 31.20
N GLU A 283 -3.26 -5.85 31.79
CA GLU A 283 -3.39 -6.03 33.25
C GLU A 283 -2.23 -5.37 34.02
N GLU A 284 -1.04 -5.35 33.43
CA GLU A 284 0.16 -4.74 34.02
C GLU A 284 0.06 -3.23 34.25
N VAL A 285 -0.90 -2.57 33.59
CA VAL A 285 -1.13 -1.12 33.71
C VAL A 285 -2.15 -0.79 34.81
N GLN A 286 -3.05 -1.72 35.14
CA GLN A 286 -4.17 -1.45 36.03
C GLN A 286 -3.68 -1.17 37.47
N GLY A 287 -4.04 0.01 38.00
CA GLY A 287 -3.66 0.47 39.34
C GLY A 287 -2.25 1.08 39.40
N LYS A 288 -1.55 1.20 38.26
CA LYS A 288 -0.17 1.70 38.19
C LYS A 288 0.02 2.89 37.26
N ALA A 289 -1.01 3.28 36.51
CA ALA A 289 -0.90 4.33 35.51
C ALA A 289 -0.74 5.72 36.17
N VAL A 290 0.23 6.50 35.70
CA VAL A 290 0.45 7.90 36.15
C VAL A 290 0.23 8.92 35.04
N ASP A 291 0.37 8.50 33.78
CA ASP A 291 0.12 9.35 32.62
C ASP A 291 -0.45 8.54 31.45
N ILE A 292 -1.20 9.19 30.56
CA ILE A 292 -1.80 8.54 29.39
C ILE A 292 -1.86 9.50 28.21
N SER A 293 -1.58 8.98 27.02
CA SER A 293 -1.68 9.72 25.78
C SER A 293 -2.32 8.85 24.68
N GLY A 294 -3.06 9.49 23.79
CA GLY A 294 -3.81 8.83 22.72
C GLY A 294 -3.28 9.23 21.37
N GLY A 295 -2.89 8.25 20.56
CA GLY A 295 -2.74 8.46 19.13
C GLY A 295 -4.05 8.22 18.40
N ARG A 296 -3.98 8.04 17.09
CA ARG A 296 -5.15 7.87 16.24
C ARG A 296 -5.97 6.64 16.60
N ASN A 297 -5.30 5.53 16.83
CA ASN A 297 -5.94 4.23 17.01
C ASN A 297 -5.27 3.37 18.09
N HIS A 298 -4.41 3.96 18.91
CA HIS A 298 -3.66 3.33 19.98
C HIS A 298 -3.58 4.26 21.19
N LEU A 299 -3.33 3.66 22.35
CA LEU A 299 -3.08 4.37 23.61
C LEU A 299 -1.69 4.01 24.10
N VAL A 300 -1.06 4.96 24.79
CA VAL A 300 0.21 4.76 25.50
C VAL A 300 0.02 5.24 26.93
N VAL A 301 0.44 4.43 27.90
CA VAL A 301 0.41 4.75 29.32
C VAL A 301 1.82 4.72 29.89
N VAL A 302 2.12 5.65 30.78
CA VAL A 302 3.29 5.59 31.66
C VAL A 302 2.86 5.03 33.01
N THR A 303 3.58 4.04 33.52
CA THR A 303 3.35 3.48 34.86
C THR A 303 4.20 4.19 35.91
N GLU A 304 3.84 4.05 37.19
CA GLU A 304 4.60 4.56 38.34
C GLU A 304 6.06 4.08 38.37
N ASP A 305 6.33 2.92 37.76
CA ASP A 305 7.68 2.35 37.59
C ASP A 305 8.49 3.05 36.47
N GLY A 306 7.93 4.08 35.83
CA GLY A 306 8.57 4.85 34.76
C GLY A 306 8.65 4.13 33.41
N ASN A 307 7.80 3.13 33.17
CA ASN A 307 7.77 2.33 31.94
C ASN A 307 6.57 2.70 31.05
N ALA A 308 6.74 2.59 29.73
CA ALA A 308 5.65 2.78 28.78
C ALA A 308 5.01 1.45 28.39
N VAL A 309 3.68 1.42 28.35
CA VAL A 309 2.88 0.32 27.80
C VAL A 309 1.95 0.89 26.74
N ALA A 310 1.90 0.26 25.55
CA ALA A 310 1.05 0.71 24.46
C ALA A 310 0.22 -0.45 23.90
N TRP A 311 -1.03 -0.16 23.53
CA TRP A 311 -1.95 -1.14 22.93
C TRP A 311 -2.92 -0.47 21.96
N GLY A 312 -3.64 -1.28 21.18
CA GLY A 312 -4.53 -0.82 20.12
C GLY A 312 -3.99 -1.17 18.73
N GLY A 313 -4.22 -0.28 17.76
CA GLY A 313 -3.71 -0.41 16.40
C GLY A 313 -2.20 -0.44 16.35
N ASN A 314 -1.64 -1.27 15.47
CA ASN A 314 -0.19 -1.50 15.40
C ASN A 314 0.35 -1.68 13.98
N GLU A 315 -0.42 -1.28 12.97
CA GLU A 315 -0.06 -1.41 11.55
C GLU A 315 1.23 -0.63 11.21
N ASN A 316 1.53 0.40 11.99
CA ASN A 316 2.70 1.27 11.84
C ASN A 316 3.72 1.10 12.99
N ASN A 317 3.65 0.01 13.77
CA ASN A 317 4.46 -0.24 14.96
C ASN A 317 4.24 0.73 16.13
N GLN A 318 3.12 1.45 16.17
CA GLN A 318 2.84 2.46 17.18
C GLN A 318 2.52 1.86 18.56
N ALA A 319 2.08 0.61 18.65
CA ALA A 319 1.94 -0.12 19.91
C ALA A 319 3.22 -0.90 20.30
N LYS A 320 4.27 -0.89 19.48
CA LYS A 320 5.53 -1.61 19.74
C LYS A 320 6.53 -0.71 20.50
N VAL A 321 6.36 -0.65 21.82
CA VAL A 321 7.22 0.14 22.71
C VAL A 321 8.69 -0.35 22.64
N PRO A 322 9.67 0.54 22.38
CA PRO A 322 11.08 0.17 22.44
C PRO A 322 11.53 -0.15 23.86
N ALA A 323 12.37 -1.18 24.05
CA ALA A 323 12.90 -1.57 25.37
C ALA A 323 13.65 -0.45 26.12
N LYS A 324 14.12 0.57 25.40
CA LYS A 324 14.79 1.74 25.98
C LYS A 324 13.81 2.81 26.52
N ALA A 325 12.49 2.66 26.34
CA ALA A 325 11.49 3.61 26.83
C ALA A 325 11.20 3.38 28.32
N THR A 326 12.13 3.82 29.16
CA THR A 326 12.14 3.68 30.63
C THR A 326 12.58 5.00 31.27
N ASN A 327 12.31 5.20 32.57
CA ASN A 327 12.59 6.45 33.29
C ASN A 327 11.91 7.65 32.62
N ILE A 328 10.62 7.53 32.31
CA ILE A 328 9.86 8.50 31.52
C ILE A 328 9.43 9.68 32.39
N ALA A 329 9.78 10.89 31.96
CA ALA A 329 9.33 12.15 32.55
C ALA A 329 8.10 12.72 31.83
N LYS A 330 8.08 12.65 30.50
CA LYS A 330 6.97 13.15 29.66
C LYS A 330 6.62 12.17 28.55
N LEU A 331 5.34 12.07 28.23
CA LEU A 331 4.80 11.27 27.14
C LEU A 331 4.04 12.16 26.14
N ALA A 332 4.25 11.93 24.86
CA ALA A 332 3.46 12.51 23.79
C ALA A 332 3.14 11.46 22.72
N SER A 333 1.88 11.40 22.31
CA SER A 333 1.41 10.55 21.22
C SER A 333 0.58 11.40 20.27
N GLY A 334 0.87 11.33 18.97
CA GLY A 334 0.14 12.06 17.95
C GLY A 334 0.02 11.21 16.70
N TYR A 335 -1.20 11.08 16.18
CA TYR A 335 -1.54 10.22 15.03
C TYR A 335 -0.96 8.80 15.14
N TYR A 336 0.20 8.53 14.54
CA TYR A 336 0.85 7.21 14.55
C TYR A 336 2.25 7.23 15.17
N GLN A 337 2.66 8.35 15.74
CA GLN A 337 3.99 8.61 16.29
C GLN A 337 3.88 8.77 17.79
N ASN A 338 4.90 8.30 18.49
CA ASN A 338 5.03 8.43 19.93
C ASN A 338 6.41 8.95 20.28
N CYS A 339 6.48 9.70 21.38
CA CYS A 339 7.70 10.21 21.99
C CYS A 339 7.60 10.10 23.50
N ILE A 340 8.71 9.72 24.12
CA ILE A 340 8.94 9.96 25.55
C ILE A 340 10.20 10.80 25.70
N ILE A 341 10.15 11.71 26.67
CA ILE A 341 11.32 12.42 27.20
C ILE A 341 11.63 11.76 28.54
N LYS A 342 12.87 11.29 28.70
CA LYS A 342 13.33 10.69 29.94
C LYS A 342 13.68 11.74 30.99
N GLU A 343 13.80 11.30 32.25
CA GLU A 343 14.29 12.13 33.36
C GLU A 343 15.68 12.73 33.10
N ASP A 344 16.54 12.03 32.33
CA ASP A 344 17.86 12.55 31.92
C ASP A 344 17.80 13.53 30.74
N GLY A 345 16.61 13.82 30.21
CA GLY A 345 16.37 14.68 29.04
C GLY A 345 16.44 13.96 27.70
N SER A 346 16.81 12.67 27.67
CA SER A 346 16.96 11.95 26.40
C SER A 346 15.62 11.58 25.77
N VAL A 347 15.56 11.62 24.44
CA VAL A 347 14.34 11.41 23.64
C VAL A 347 14.29 10.02 23.02
N VAL A 348 13.15 9.32 23.18
CA VAL A 348 12.87 8.06 22.47
C VAL A 348 11.57 8.16 21.70
N THR A 349 11.64 7.93 20.39
CA THR A 349 10.48 7.93 19.50
C THR A 349 10.23 6.57 18.84
N TRP A 350 8.97 6.24 18.57
CA TRP A 350 8.58 5.05 17.80
C TRP A 350 7.24 5.26 17.06
N GLY A 351 6.84 4.27 16.27
CA GLY A 351 5.64 4.32 15.41
C GLY A 351 5.97 4.57 13.93
N LEU A 352 5.10 5.31 13.23
CA LEU A 352 5.20 5.53 11.79
C LEU A 352 6.42 6.40 11.43
N LYS A 353 7.35 5.85 10.66
CA LYS A 353 8.55 6.55 10.17
C LYS A 353 8.30 7.36 8.90
N GLY A 354 7.33 6.95 8.09
CA GLY A 354 7.07 7.45 6.74
C GLY A 354 6.84 6.29 5.76
N TYR A 355 6.96 6.56 4.46
CA TYR A 355 6.59 5.63 3.40
C TYR A 355 7.70 5.50 2.35
N LEU A 356 8.07 4.26 2.02
CA LEU A 356 9.15 3.97 1.05
C LEU A 356 8.89 4.59 -0.31
N LEU A 357 7.67 4.44 -0.84
CA LEU A 357 7.26 4.97 -2.15
C LEU A 357 6.11 5.98 -2.05
N GLY A 358 5.91 6.57 -0.85
CA GLY A 358 4.83 7.52 -0.59
C GLY A 358 3.44 6.88 -0.47
N THR A 359 2.42 7.72 -0.44
CA THR A 359 1.00 7.32 -0.38
C THR A 359 0.18 7.85 -1.56
N ASP A 360 -1.00 7.26 -1.75
CA ASP A 360 -1.97 7.70 -2.76
C ASP A 360 -2.99 8.73 -2.22
N ASN A 361 -3.99 9.07 -3.03
CA ASN A 361 -5.05 10.02 -2.69
C ASN A 361 -6.00 9.56 -1.58
N LEU A 362 -5.89 8.32 -1.12
CA LEU A 362 -6.64 7.77 0.01
C LEU A 362 -5.71 7.49 1.21
N GLY A 363 -4.43 7.85 1.13
CA GLY A 363 -3.45 7.62 2.19
C GLY A 363 -2.95 6.18 2.29
N ARG A 364 -3.19 5.37 1.26
CA ARG A 364 -2.73 3.98 1.20
C ARG A 364 -1.27 3.93 0.76
N ASN A 365 -0.51 2.94 1.25
CA ASN A 365 0.91 2.82 0.96
C ASN A 365 1.13 2.37 -0.49
N VAL A 366 1.74 3.21 -1.33
CA VAL A 366 1.96 2.94 -2.76
C VAL A 366 2.83 1.70 -2.96
N PHE A 367 3.83 1.48 -2.10
CA PHE A 367 4.71 0.31 -2.20
C PHE A 367 3.90 -1.00 -2.06
N TYR A 368 3.09 -1.09 -1.01
CA TYR A 368 2.23 -2.26 -0.81
C TYR A 368 1.24 -2.45 -1.96
N ARG A 369 0.63 -1.35 -2.44
CA ARG A 369 -0.29 -1.40 -3.58
C ARG A 369 0.38 -1.87 -4.87
N ILE A 370 1.63 -1.49 -5.14
CA ILE A 370 2.38 -1.99 -6.31
C ILE A 370 2.55 -3.51 -6.21
N LEU A 371 2.87 -4.05 -5.03
CA LEU A 371 3.05 -5.48 -4.82
C LEU A 371 1.74 -6.26 -5.01
N LYS A 372 0.66 -5.86 -4.32
CA LYS A 372 -0.66 -6.49 -4.44
C LYS A 372 -1.26 -6.29 -5.83
N GLY A 373 -1.03 -5.14 -6.45
CA GLY A 373 -1.42 -4.83 -7.82
C GLY A 373 -0.72 -5.72 -8.83
N GLY A 374 0.58 -5.95 -8.65
CA GLY A 374 1.36 -6.88 -9.47
C GLY A 374 0.88 -8.31 -9.32
N GLN A 375 0.60 -8.75 -8.08
CA GLN A 375 0.01 -10.06 -7.82
C GLN A 375 -1.28 -10.25 -8.62
N MET A 376 -2.18 -9.26 -8.61
CA MET A 376 -3.45 -9.31 -9.33
C MET A 376 -3.25 -9.32 -10.85
N THR A 377 -2.51 -8.36 -11.39
CA THR A 377 -2.24 -8.22 -12.82
C THR A 377 -1.56 -9.47 -13.40
N MET A 378 -0.58 -10.05 -12.70
CA MET A 378 0.08 -11.28 -13.12
C MET A 378 -0.84 -12.52 -13.01
N THR A 379 -1.68 -12.60 -11.97
CA THR A 379 -2.63 -13.71 -11.82
C THR A 379 -3.67 -13.73 -12.94
N VAL A 380 -4.23 -12.56 -13.29
CA VAL A 380 -5.17 -12.43 -14.40
C VAL A 380 -4.52 -12.86 -15.72
N GLY A 381 -3.31 -12.35 -15.99
CA GLY A 381 -2.54 -12.73 -17.18
C GLY A 381 -2.26 -14.24 -17.24
N PHE A 382 -1.86 -14.84 -16.13
CA PHE A 382 -1.52 -16.27 -16.06
C PHE A 382 -2.72 -17.17 -16.36
N ILE A 383 -3.86 -16.91 -15.71
CA ILE A 383 -5.08 -17.70 -15.89
C ILE A 383 -5.61 -17.54 -17.32
N ALA A 384 -5.60 -16.31 -17.86
CA ALA A 384 -5.98 -16.07 -19.25
C ALA A 384 -5.12 -16.87 -20.24
N VAL A 385 -3.80 -16.95 -19.99
CA VAL A 385 -2.88 -17.73 -20.82
C VAL A 385 -3.17 -19.23 -20.75
N ILE A 386 -3.52 -19.77 -19.59
CA ILE A 386 -3.90 -21.19 -19.49
C ILE A 386 -5.14 -21.46 -20.35
N ILE A 387 -6.17 -20.61 -20.25
CA ILE A 387 -7.42 -20.78 -21.00
C ILE A 387 -7.17 -20.68 -22.51
N GLN A 388 -6.45 -19.63 -22.96
CA GLN A 388 -6.23 -19.44 -24.40
C GLN A 388 -5.39 -20.57 -25.00
N PHE A 389 -4.41 -21.11 -24.27
CA PHE A 389 -3.57 -22.22 -24.75
C PHE A 389 -4.31 -23.54 -24.71
N ALA A 390 -5.15 -23.79 -23.71
CA ALA A 390 -5.99 -24.98 -23.66
C ALA A 390 -6.91 -25.05 -24.90
N ILE A 391 -7.60 -23.95 -25.22
CA ILE A 391 -8.47 -23.87 -26.40
C ILE A 391 -7.64 -23.91 -27.68
N GLY A 392 -6.55 -23.13 -27.75
CA GLY A 392 -5.70 -23.03 -28.94
C GLY A 392 -5.05 -24.37 -29.32
N ILE A 393 -4.52 -25.12 -28.35
CA ILE A 393 -3.91 -26.43 -28.57
C ILE A 393 -4.96 -27.45 -29.00
N LEU A 394 -6.15 -27.42 -28.38
CA LEU A 394 -7.24 -28.34 -28.73
C LEU A 394 -7.75 -28.09 -30.16
N VAL A 395 -8.10 -26.83 -30.48
CA VAL A 395 -8.66 -26.47 -31.78
C VAL A 395 -7.60 -26.62 -32.88
N GLY A 396 -6.42 -26.06 -32.68
CA GLY A 396 -5.31 -26.13 -33.64
C GLY A 396 -4.80 -27.56 -33.85
N GLY A 397 -4.74 -28.36 -32.78
CA GLY A 397 -4.36 -29.77 -32.84
C GLY A 397 -5.31 -30.61 -33.69
N ILE A 398 -6.62 -30.43 -33.49
CA ILE A 398 -7.65 -31.13 -34.26
C ILE A 398 -7.65 -30.64 -35.71
N SER A 399 -7.68 -29.32 -35.94
CA SER A 399 -7.71 -28.74 -37.30
C SER A 399 -6.46 -29.12 -38.12
N GLY A 400 -5.26 -29.03 -37.54
CA GLY A 400 -4.01 -29.37 -38.23
C GLY A 400 -3.87 -30.87 -38.55
N TYR A 401 -4.33 -31.74 -37.66
CA TYR A 401 -4.23 -33.19 -37.86
C TYR A 401 -5.19 -33.68 -38.95
N TYR A 402 -6.49 -33.38 -38.82
CA TYR A 402 -7.52 -33.86 -39.74
C TYR A 402 -7.48 -33.16 -41.10
N GLY A 403 -7.17 -31.86 -41.15
CA GLY A 403 -7.23 -31.09 -42.40
C GLY A 403 -8.63 -31.02 -43.02
N GLY A 404 -8.71 -30.59 -44.29
CA GLY A 404 -9.93 -30.63 -45.08
C GLY A 404 -11.10 -29.85 -44.46
N THR A 405 -12.29 -30.45 -44.43
CA THR A 405 -13.52 -29.79 -43.95
C THR A 405 -13.49 -29.45 -42.46
N VAL A 406 -12.90 -30.31 -41.62
CA VAL A 406 -12.78 -30.07 -40.17
C VAL A 406 -11.92 -28.84 -39.90
N ASP A 407 -10.81 -28.74 -40.63
CA ASP A 407 -9.91 -27.60 -40.58
C ASP A 407 -10.62 -26.30 -41.00
N ILE A 408 -11.30 -26.32 -42.16
CA ILE A 408 -12.04 -25.16 -42.65
C ILE A 408 -13.08 -24.70 -41.63
N LEU A 409 -13.90 -25.61 -41.06
CA LEU A 409 -14.95 -25.24 -40.12
C LEU A 409 -14.37 -24.61 -38.84
N LEU A 410 -13.37 -25.24 -38.23
CA LEU A 410 -12.76 -24.76 -36.99
C LEU A 410 -12.01 -23.43 -37.19
N MET A 411 -11.29 -23.28 -38.30
CA MET A 411 -10.58 -22.04 -38.59
C MET A 411 -11.52 -20.91 -39.00
N ARG A 412 -12.65 -21.19 -39.66
CA ARG A 412 -13.70 -20.19 -39.90
C ARG A 412 -14.30 -19.68 -38.59
N LEU A 413 -14.56 -20.57 -37.63
CA LEU A 413 -15.01 -20.16 -36.30
C LEU A 413 -13.95 -19.29 -35.61
N ALA A 414 -12.67 -19.66 -35.71
CA ALA A 414 -11.56 -18.88 -35.16
C ALA A 414 -11.44 -17.49 -35.82
N GLU A 415 -11.64 -17.39 -37.13
CA GLU A 415 -11.68 -16.12 -37.87
C GLU A 415 -12.84 -15.22 -37.42
N VAL A 416 -14.03 -15.79 -37.21
CA VAL A 416 -15.19 -15.06 -36.68
C VAL A 416 -14.87 -14.48 -35.30
N VAL A 417 -14.34 -15.30 -34.38
CA VAL A 417 -13.96 -14.83 -33.03
C VAL A 417 -12.83 -13.80 -33.10
N GLY A 418 -11.81 -14.03 -33.94
CA GLY A 418 -10.68 -13.13 -34.11
C GLY A 418 -11.02 -11.79 -34.78
N SER A 419 -12.15 -11.72 -35.49
CA SER A 419 -12.66 -10.48 -36.08
C SER A 419 -13.33 -9.55 -35.05
N LEU A 420 -13.64 -10.05 -33.86
CA LEU A 420 -14.27 -9.25 -32.81
C LEU A 420 -13.25 -8.26 -32.21
N PRO A 421 -13.56 -6.96 -32.14
CA PRO A 421 -12.65 -5.98 -31.57
C PRO A 421 -12.57 -6.18 -30.05
N PHE A 422 -11.42 -6.68 -29.58
CA PHE A 422 -11.21 -7.11 -28.19
C PHE A 422 -11.57 -6.03 -27.18
N ILE A 423 -10.98 -4.84 -27.32
CA ILE A 423 -11.17 -3.74 -26.36
C ILE A 423 -12.66 -3.33 -26.33
N PRO A 424 -13.31 -2.93 -27.45
CA PRO A 424 -14.74 -2.61 -27.44
C PRO A 424 -15.64 -3.69 -26.83
N LEU A 425 -15.39 -4.97 -27.12
CA LEU A 425 -16.19 -6.05 -26.56
C LEU A 425 -16.00 -6.18 -25.04
N ALA A 426 -14.76 -6.09 -24.55
CA ALA A 426 -14.46 -6.08 -23.12
C ALA A 426 -15.12 -4.89 -22.41
N LEU A 427 -15.10 -3.70 -23.04
CA LEU A 427 -15.76 -2.49 -22.54
C LEU A 427 -17.29 -2.68 -22.44
N ILE A 428 -17.93 -3.19 -23.49
CA ILE A 428 -19.38 -3.41 -23.52
C ILE A 428 -19.79 -4.44 -22.47
N LEU A 429 -19.09 -5.58 -22.38
CA LEU A 429 -19.39 -6.62 -21.41
C LEU A 429 -19.22 -6.10 -19.98
N SER A 430 -18.14 -5.35 -19.70
CA SER A 430 -17.94 -4.71 -18.41
C SER A 430 -19.02 -3.68 -18.10
N ALA A 431 -19.49 -2.90 -19.08
CA ALA A 431 -20.50 -1.86 -18.90
C ALA A 431 -21.91 -2.45 -18.68
N LEU A 432 -22.29 -3.49 -19.42
CA LEU A 432 -23.59 -4.15 -19.31
C LEU A 432 -23.79 -4.85 -17.96
N ILE A 433 -22.71 -5.39 -17.41
CA ILE A 433 -22.73 -6.11 -16.13
C ILE A 433 -22.70 -5.13 -14.94
N GLY A 434 -22.00 -4.01 -15.10
CA GLY A 434 -21.99 -2.90 -14.13
C GLY A 434 -21.62 -3.36 -12.71
N ASN A 435 -22.39 -2.88 -11.72
CA ASN A 435 -22.20 -3.19 -10.30
C ASN A 435 -23.04 -4.38 -9.82
N LYS A 436 -23.66 -5.15 -10.74
CA LYS A 436 -24.52 -6.29 -10.36
C LYS A 436 -23.72 -7.54 -9.95
N VAL A 437 -22.41 -7.53 -10.18
CA VAL A 437 -21.51 -8.66 -9.95
C VAL A 437 -20.45 -8.24 -8.94
N SER A 438 -20.07 -9.16 -8.06
CA SER A 438 -19.01 -8.94 -7.07
C SER A 438 -17.66 -8.63 -7.75
N ASP A 439 -16.76 -7.99 -7.01
CA ASP A 439 -15.42 -7.66 -7.52
C ASP A 439 -14.68 -8.90 -8.06
N VAL A 440 -14.83 -10.04 -7.37
CA VAL A 440 -14.28 -11.33 -7.79
C VAL A 440 -14.92 -11.81 -9.09
N GLY A 441 -16.24 -11.69 -9.24
CA GLY A 441 -16.91 -12.08 -10.49
C GLY A 441 -16.45 -11.24 -11.68
N ARG A 442 -16.18 -9.95 -11.48
CA ARG A 442 -15.59 -9.07 -12.51
C ARG A 442 -14.19 -9.54 -12.91
N ILE A 443 -13.34 -9.88 -11.93
CA ILE A 443 -11.99 -10.41 -12.17
C ILE A 443 -12.05 -11.71 -13.00
N ILE A 444 -12.90 -12.68 -12.61
CA ILE A 444 -13.07 -13.94 -13.32
C ILE A 444 -13.52 -13.70 -14.76
N MET A 445 -14.46 -12.78 -14.97
CA MET A 445 -14.92 -12.43 -16.30
C MET A 445 -13.79 -11.89 -17.18
N ILE A 446 -12.93 -11.01 -16.66
CA ILE A 446 -11.79 -10.48 -17.42
C ILE A 446 -10.84 -11.62 -17.82
N MET A 447 -10.56 -12.55 -16.90
CA MET A 447 -9.75 -13.75 -17.19
C MET A 447 -10.37 -14.59 -18.32
N LEU A 448 -11.69 -14.81 -18.28
CA LEU A 448 -12.42 -15.55 -19.29
C LEU A 448 -12.45 -14.84 -20.65
N ILE A 449 -12.65 -13.51 -20.67
CA ILE A 449 -12.65 -12.71 -21.90
C ILE A 449 -11.26 -12.74 -22.55
N LEU A 450 -10.20 -12.49 -21.77
CA LEU A 450 -8.82 -12.55 -22.25
C LEU A 450 -8.49 -13.95 -22.80
N GLY A 451 -8.86 -15.01 -22.07
CA GLY A 451 -8.62 -16.38 -22.49
C GLY A 451 -9.42 -16.80 -23.73
N PHE A 452 -10.71 -16.49 -23.78
CA PHE A 452 -11.62 -16.92 -24.84
C PHE A 452 -11.49 -16.09 -26.13
N LEU A 453 -10.99 -14.87 -26.06
CA LEU A 453 -10.74 -14.09 -27.27
C LEU A 453 -9.29 -14.23 -27.76
N GLY A 454 -8.35 -14.60 -26.88
CA GLY A 454 -6.93 -14.74 -27.22
C GLY A 454 -6.52 -16.05 -27.91
N TRP A 455 -7.37 -17.08 -27.93
CA TRP A 455 -6.95 -18.41 -28.40
C TRP A 455 -6.79 -18.54 -29.92
N THR A 456 -7.43 -17.67 -30.70
CA THR A 456 -7.54 -17.81 -32.17
C THR A 456 -6.19 -17.79 -32.87
N GLY A 457 -5.31 -16.86 -32.47
CA GLY A 457 -3.92 -16.80 -32.95
C GLY A 457 -3.11 -18.05 -32.57
N ILE A 458 -3.29 -18.55 -31.35
CA ILE A 458 -2.62 -19.75 -30.85
C ILE A 458 -3.09 -21.00 -31.62
N ALA A 459 -4.39 -21.13 -31.90
CA ALA A 459 -4.92 -22.22 -32.72
C ALA A 459 -4.32 -22.22 -34.13
N GLY A 460 -4.20 -21.05 -34.77
CA GLY A 460 -3.55 -20.93 -36.07
C GLY A 460 -2.09 -21.37 -36.06
N LEU A 461 -1.35 -21.00 -35.00
CA LEU A 461 0.04 -21.42 -34.83
C LEU A 461 0.17 -22.92 -34.58
N VAL A 462 -0.60 -23.49 -33.64
CA VAL A 462 -0.55 -24.92 -33.33
C VAL A 462 -0.98 -25.75 -34.54
N ARG A 463 -2.01 -25.30 -35.28
CA ARG A 463 -2.42 -25.91 -36.54
C ARG A 463 -1.27 -26.01 -37.53
N ALA A 464 -0.53 -24.93 -37.75
CA ALA A 464 0.59 -24.91 -38.70
C ALA A 464 1.68 -25.92 -38.29
N GLN A 465 2.00 -25.99 -37.00
CA GLN A 465 2.99 -26.94 -36.48
C GLN A 465 2.52 -28.39 -36.59
N VAL A 466 1.27 -28.67 -36.23
CA VAL A 466 0.69 -30.01 -36.33
C VAL A 466 0.62 -30.48 -37.78
N LEU A 467 0.28 -29.57 -38.71
CA LEU A 467 0.26 -29.85 -40.14
C LEU A 467 1.65 -30.24 -40.67
N ALA A 468 2.71 -29.59 -40.19
CA ALA A 468 4.09 -29.91 -40.54
C ALA A 468 4.55 -31.26 -39.97
N GLU A 469 4.13 -31.60 -38.76
CA GLU A 469 4.52 -32.84 -38.08
C GLU A 469 3.72 -34.08 -38.51
N ARG A 470 2.46 -33.92 -38.95
CA ARG A 470 1.54 -35.06 -39.16
C ARG A 470 1.99 -36.10 -40.20
N ASN A 471 2.90 -35.71 -41.10
CA ASN A 471 3.40 -36.55 -42.20
C ASN A 471 4.78 -37.17 -41.90
N LYS A 472 5.35 -36.95 -40.71
CA LYS A 472 6.65 -37.53 -40.34
C LYS A 472 6.56 -39.01 -40.00
N GLU A 473 7.69 -39.70 -40.14
CA GLU A 473 7.82 -41.16 -40.01
C GLU A 473 7.26 -41.69 -38.67
N PHE A 474 7.49 -41.00 -37.56
CA PHE A 474 6.98 -41.42 -36.25
C PHE A 474 5.44 -41.42 -36.17
N VAL A 475 4.77 -40.51 -36.91
CA VAL A 475 3.30 -40.46 -36.97
C VAL A 475 2.77 -41.59 -37.83
N VAL A 476 3.42 -41.86 -38.98
CA VAL A 476 3.06 -42.97 -39.86
C VAL A 476 3.24 -44.30 -39.14
N ALA A 477 4.33 -44.48 -38.40
CA ALA A 477 4.57 -45.66 -37.58
C ALA A 477 3.52 -45.82 -36.48
N ALA A 478 3.17 -44.74 -35.76
CA ALA A 478 2.12 -44.78 -34.73
C ALA A 478 0.75 -45.17 -35.32
N LYS A 479 0.41 -44.70 -36.52
CA LYS A 479 -0.80 -45.10 -37.25
C LYS A 479 -0.76 -46.59 -37.62
N ALA A 480 0.36 -47.08 -38.13
CA ALA A 480 0.53 -48.49 -38.48
C ALA A 480 0.41 -49.43 -37.26
N LEU A 481 0.79 -48.96 -36.08
CA LEU A 481 0.65 -49.67 -34.81
C LEU A 481 -0.77 -49.57 -34.20
N GLY A 482 -1.73 -48.94 -34.89
CA GLY A 482 -3.12 -48.85 -34.43
C GLY A 482 -3.35 -47.88 -33.26
N VAL A 483 -2.44 -46.93 -33.03
CA VAL A 483 -2.62 -45.91 -31.98
C VAL A 483 -3.81 -45.02 -32.33
N LYS A 484 -4.71 -44.78 -31.36
CA LYS A 484 -5.88 -43.90 -31.53
C LYS A 484 -5.44 -42.49 -31.93
N GLU A 485 -6.12 -41.87 -32.89
CA GLU A 485 -5.78 -40.55 -33.44
C GLU A 485 -5.65 -39.45 -32.39
N LYS A 486 -6.55 -39.40 -31.39
CA LYS A 486 -6.45 -38.45 -30.26
C LYS A 486 -5.12 -38.60 -29.50
N ASN A 487 -4.62 -39.83 -29.37
CA ASN A 487 -3.35 -40.09 -28.70
C ASN A 487 -2.21 -39.68 -29.62
N ILE A 488 -2.31 -39.90 -30.93
CA ILE A 488 -1.35 -39.40 -31.92
C ILE A 488 -1.20 -37.87 -31.81
N ILE A 489 -2.32 -37.13 -31.75
CA ILE A 489 -2.30 -35.68 -31.60
C ILE A 489 -1.65 -35.27 -30.27
N PHE A 490 -2.20 -35.70 -29.12
CA PHE A 490 -1.83 -35.13 -27.82
C PHE A 490 -0.65 -35.81 -27.12
N ARG A 491 -0.28 -37.03 -27.51
CA ARG A 491 0.85 -37.77 -26.91
C ARG A 491 2.05 -37.93 -27.84
N HIS A 492 1.91 -37.65 -29.13
CA HIS A 492 3.02 -37.74 -30.08
C HIS A 492 3.32 -36.40 -30.77
N ILE A 493 2.33 -35.78 -31.42
CA ILE A 493 2.57 -34.55 -32.20
C ILE A 493 2.71 -33.31 -31.31
N VAL A 494 1.73 -33.01 -30.45
CA VAL A 494 1.77 -31.83 -29.58
C VAL A 494 3.03 -31.80 -28.71
N PRO A 495 3.45 -32.90 -28.05
CA PRO A 495 4.73 -32.97 -27.34
C PRO A 495 5.95 -32.53 -28.17
N ASN A 496 5.99 -32.87 -29.46
CA ASN A 496 7.11 -32.51 -30.34
C ASN A 496 7.16 -31.02 -30.70
N VAL A 497 6.05 -30.29 -30.53
CA VAL A 497 5.98 -28.85 -30.81
C VAL A 497 5.82 -28.00 -29.54
N MET A 498 5.90 -28.64 -28.36
CA MET A 498 5.75 -27.99 -27.05
C MET A 498 6.71 -26.82 -26.86
N THR A 499 7.90 -26.91 -27.43
CA THR A 499 8.90 -25.86 -27.30
C THR A 499 8.42 -24.54 -27.89
N ILE A 500 7.78 -24.57 -29.06
CA ILE A 500 7.20 -23.39 -29.72
C ILE A 500 5.97 -22.90 -28.95
N ILE A 501 5.16 -23.83 -28.42
CA ILE A 501 4.01 -23.51 -27.59
C ILE A 501 4.44 -22.74 -26.33
N ILE A 502 5.50 -23.19 -25.64
CA ILE A 502 6.02 -22.54 -24.43
C ILE A 502 6.55 -21.14 -24.75
N VAL A 503 7.31 -20.98 -25.83
CA VAL A 503 7.77 -19.66 -26.31
C VAL A 503 6.61 -18.69 -26.49
N GLN A 504 5.55 -19.14 -27.16
CA GLN A 504 4.38 -18.31 -27.39
C GLN A 504 3.63 -18.01 -26.09
N ALA A 505 3.57 -18.96 -25.16
CA ALA A 505 2.91 -18.75 -23.87
C ALA A 505 3.57 -17.62 -23.08
N THR A 506 4.90 -17.51 -23.13
CA THR A 506 5.64 -16.41 -22.50
C THR A 506 5.29 -15.05 -23.10
N ILE A 507 5.25 -14.94 -24.43
CA ILE A 507 4.90 -13.69 -25.13
C ILE A 507 3.43 -13.32 -24.88
N SER A 508 2.54 -14.31 -24.92
CA SER A 508 1.12 -14.08 -24.66
C SER A 508 0.87 -13.67 -23.22
N PHE A 509 1.64 -14.19 -22.25
CA PHE A 509 1.56 -13.73 -20.86
C PHE A 509 1.85 -12.25 -20.72
N ALA A 510 2.91 -11.75 -21.37
CA ALA A 510 3.23 -10.32 -21.40
C ALA A 510 2.09 -9.49 -22.00
N THR A 511 1.53 -9.97 -23.13
CA THR A 511 0.40 -9.33 -23.81
C THR A 511 -0.86 -9.31 -22.96
N CYS A 512 -1.22 -10.42 -22.32
CA CYS A 512 -2.40 -10.50 -21.43
C CYS A 512 -2.25 -9.58 -20.22
N MET A 513 -1.05 -9.52 -19.64
CA MET A 513 -0.73 -8.62 -18.53
C MET A 513 -0.91 -7.14 -18.92
N LEU A 514 -0.35 -6.72 -20.05
CA LEU A 514 -0.55 -5.37 -20.60
C LEU A 514 -2.01 -5.08 -20.93
N THR A 515 -2.72 -6.05 -21.48
CA THR A 515 -4.13 -5.89 -21.89
C THR A 515 -5.03 -5.74 -20.67
N GLU A 516 -4.84 -6.55 -19.62
CA GLU A 516 -5.50 -6.37 -18.33
C GLU A 516 -5.21 -4.98 -17.76
N SER A 517 -3.94 -4.59 -17.69
CA SER A 517 -3.55 -3.28 -17.17
C SER A 517 -4.13 -2.13 -18.00
N GLY A 518 -4.24 -2.28 -19.32
CA GLY A 518 -4.90 -1.33 -20.21
C GLY A 518 -6.40 -1.21 -19.94
N LEU A 519 -7.11 -2.33 -19.78
CA LEU A 519 -8.53 -2.33 -19.43
C LEU A 519 -8.78 -1.71 -18.05
N SER A 520 -7.99 -2.09 -17.05
CA SER A 520 -8.02 -1.53 -15.70
C SER A 520 -7.67 -0.03 -15.70
N PHE A 521 -6.73 0.40 -16.55
CA PHE A 521 -6.40 1.81 -16.77
C PHE A 521 -7.57 2.59 -17.39
N LEU A 522 -8.36 1.97 -18.26
CA LEU A 522 -9.57 2.59 -18.82
C LEU A 522 -10.76 2.57 -17.86
N GLY A 523 -10.68 1.79 -16.77
CA GLY A 523 -11.73 1.68 -15.75
C GLY A 523 -12.68 0.49 -15.92
N PHE A 524 -12.38 -0.44 -16.83
CA PHE A 524 -13.22 -1.60 -17.15
C PHE A 524 -12.59 -2.94 -16.71
N GLY A 525 -11.43 -2.87 -16.08
CA GLY A 525 -10.73 -4.01 -15.52
C GLY A 525 -11.06 -4.22 -14.03
N VAL A 526 -10.03 -4.55 -13.25
CA VAL A 526 -10.14 -4.73 -11.80
C VAL A 526 -10.50 -3.40 -11.14
N ALA A 527 -11.59 -3.38 -10.38
CA ALA A 527 -12.04 -2.21 -9.66
C ALA A 527 -11.42 -2.10 -8.26
N GLU A 528 -11.34 -0.86 -7.76
CA GLU A 528 -11.08 -0.59 -6.33
C GLU A 528 -12.15 -1.28 -5.47
N PRO A 529 -11.80 -1.82 -4.28
CA PRO A 529 -10.59 -1.54 -3.48
C PRO A 529 -9.36 -2.41 -3.83
N ILE A 530 -9.52 -3.41 -4.69
CA ILE A 530 -8.45 -4.35 -5.06
C ILE A 530 -7.46 -3.63 -6.00
N PRO A 531 -6.17 -3.49 -5.65
CA PRO A 531 -5.19 -2.88 -6.54
C PRO A 531 -4.92 -3.79 -7.75
N SER A 532 -4.77 -3.18 -8.91
CA SER A 532 -4.11 -3.72 -10.12
C SER A 532 -3.17 -2.64 -10.65
N TRP A 533 -2.14 -3.01 -11.41
CA TRP A 533 -1.25 -1.99 -11.97
C TRP A 533 -2.00 -0.99 -12.87
N GLY A 534 -3.00 -1.47 -13.61
CA GLY A 534 -3.85 -0.62 -14.44
C GLY A 534 -4.71 0.36 -13.66
N ASN A 535 -5.43 -0.08 -12.61
CA ASN A 535 -6.32 0.82 -11.86
C ASN A 535 -5.55 1.83 -11.00
N MET A 536 -4.35 1.48 -10.55
CA MET A 536 -3.48 2.42 -9.87
C MET A 536 -3.02 3.54 -10.81
N LEU A 537 -2.74 3.23 -12.09
CA LEU A 537 -2.46 4.24 -13.11
C LEU A 537 -3.72 5.05 -13.47
N ASN A 538 -4.91 4.44 -13.48
CA ASN A 538 -6.18 5.14 -13.70
C ASN A 538 -6.36 6.31 -12.72
N ASN A 539 -6.00 6.09 -11.45
CA ASN A 539 -6.05 7.07 -10.36
C ASN A 539 -5.02 8.21 -10.49
N CYS A 540 -4.14 8.17 -11.48
CA CYS A 540 -3.07 9.14 -11.70
C CYS A 540 -3.26 10.03 -12.94
N ARG A 541 -4.42 9.96 -13.59
CA ARG A 541 -4.70 10.68 -14.85
C ARG A 541 -4.89 12.21 -14.69
N SER A 542 -5.15 12.71 -13.48
CA SER A 542 -5.37 14.13 -13.29
C SER A 542 -4.06 14.93 -13.43
N SER A 543 -4.16 16.13 -14.02
CA SER A 543 -3.01 17.03 -14.20
C SER A 543 -2.32 17.38 -12.88
N GLU A 544 -3.10 17.48 -11.79
CA GLU A 544 -2.57 17.67 -10.43
C GLU A 544 -1.65 16.52 -10.02
N VAL A 545 -2.04 15.26 -10.25
CA VAL A 545 -1.22 14.11 -9.87
C VAL A 545 0.06 14.03 -10.68
N ILE A 546 -0.02 14.29 -11.98
CA ILE A 546 1.14 14.25 -12.87
C ILE A 546 2.17 15.31 -12.45
N SER A 547 1.72 16.51 -12.06
CA SER A 547 2.60 17.63 -11.72
C SER A 547 3.10 17.62 -10.28
N GLN A 548 2.27 17.23 -9.31
CA GLN A 548 2.57 17.39 -7.87
C GLN A 548 2.90 16.07 -7.16
N TYR A 549 2.33 14.94 -7.60
CA TYR A 549 2.41 13.66 -6.91
C TYR A 549 3.07 12.58 -7.78
N TRP A 550 4.23 12.92 -8.34
CA TRP A 550 4.93 12.13 -9.37
C TRP A 550 5.21 10.68 -8.96
N TRP A 551 5.48 10.41 -7.68
CA TRP A 551 5.79 9.06 -7.17
C TRP A 551 4.65 8.07 -7.41
N ARG A 552 3.40 8.55 -7.45
CA ARG A 552 2.21 7.71 -7.62
C ARG A 552 2.17 7.01 -8.98
N TRP A 553 2.68 7.65 -10.03
CA TRP A 553 2.67 7.09 -11.39
C TRP A 553 4.04 6.62 -11.86
N VAL A 554 5.13 7.30 -11.46
CA VAL A 554 6.48 6.96 -11.94
C VAL A 554 6.91 5.57 -11.46
N PHE A 555 6.86 5.29 -10.16
CA PHE A 555 7.31 3.99 -9.63
C PHE A 555 6.51 2.84 -10.23
N LEU A 556 5.20 3.01 -10.32
CA LEU A 556 4.31 2.03 -10.90
C LEU A 556 4.60 1.79 -12.38
N SER A 557 4.77 2.85 -13.17
CA SER A 557 5.07 2.76 -14.61
C SER A 557 6.42 2.08 -14.85
N VAL A 558 7.42 2.38 -14.02
CA VAL A 558 8.74 1.74 -14.08
C VAL A 558 8.64 0.25 -13.77
N VAL A 559 7.93 -0.15 -12.71
CA VAL A 559 7.76 -1.58 -12.36
C VAL A 559 7.00 -2.34 -13.44
N LEU A 560 5.89 -1.79 -13.93
CA LEU A 560 5.10 -2.40 -15.03
C LEU A 560 5.94 -2.52 -16.31
N GLY A 561 6.66 -1.47 -16.68
CA GLY A 561 7.53 -1.44 -17.85
C GLY A 561 8.68 -2.45 -17.75
N LEU A 562 9.39 -2.45 -16.62
CA LEU A 562 10.47 -3.40 -16.35
C LEU A 562 9.97 -4.84 -16.40
N CYS A 563 8.84 -5.14 -15.75
CA CYS A 563 8.24 -6.47 -15.76
C CYS A 563 7.94 -6.92 -17.20
N THR A 564 7.31 -6.04 -17.99
CA THR A 564 6.90 -6.31 -19.38
C THR A 564 8.09 -6.52 -20.31
N VAL A 565 9.09 -5.64 -20.25
CA VAL A 565 10.31 -5.76 -21.06
C VAL A 565 11.06 -7.04 -20.69
N SER A 566 11.18 -7.33 -19.40
CA SER A 566 11.91 -8.48 -18.87
C SER A 566 11.34 -9.81 -19.37
N ILE A 567 10.01 -9.98 -19.32
CA ILE A 567 9.38 -11.21 -19.79
C ILE A 567 9.42 -11.35 -21.32
N ASN A 568 9.33 -10.25 -22.07
CA ASN A 568 9.47 -10.27 -23.52
C ASN A 568 10.89 -10.63 -23.96
N LEU A 569 11.92 -10.06 -23.31
CA LEU A 569 13.32 -10.42 -23.57
C LEU A 569 13.58 -11.91 -23.29
N PHE A 570 13.00 -12.45 -22.22
CA PHE A 570 13.09 -13.87 -21.92
C PHE A 570 12.37 -14.72 -23.00
N GLY A 571 11.16 -14.34 -23.40
CA GLY A 571 10.40 -15.03 -24.45
C GLY A 571 11.12 -15.05 -25.81
N ASP A 572 11.71 -13.92 -26.21
CA ASP A 572 12.52 -13.83 -27.43
C ASP A 572 13.81 -14.64 -27.33
N GLY A 573 14.45 -14.66 -26.17
CA GLY A 573 15.60 -15.52 -25.90
C GLY A 573 15.25 -17.00 -26.04
N LEU A 574 14.13 -17.42 -25.46
CA LEU A 574 13.62 -18.78 -25.59
C LEU A 574 13.31 -19.09 -27.05
N ARG A 575 12.69 -18.18 -27.79
CA ARG A 575 12.43 -18.35 -29.23
C ARG A 575 13.71 -18.62 -30.02
N ARG A 576 14.76 -17.81 -29.80
CA ARG A 576 16.05 -17.95 -30.48
C ARG A 576 16.74 -19.27 -30.12
N ALA A 577 16.66 -19.69 -28.86
CA ALA A 577 17.26 -20.95 -28.44
C ALA A 577 16.63 -22.18 -29.11
N VAL A 578 15.38 -22.06 -29.57
CA VAL A 578 14.58 -23.11 -30.21
C VAL A 578 14.76 -23.13 -31.73
N ASP A 579 15.12 -22.00 -32.34
CA ASP A 579 15.32 -21.91 -33.78
C ASP A 579 16.73 -22.42 -34.15
N PRO A 580 16.86 -23.57 -34.85
CA PRO A 580 18.16 -24.14 -35.21
C PRO A 580 18.98 -23.25 -36.15
N LYS A 581 18.37 -22.26 -36.83
CA LYS A 581 19.07 -21.30 -37.70
C LYS A 581 19.48 -20.01 -37.00
N ALA A 582 19.12 -19.82 -35.73
CA ALA A 582 19.43 -18.60 -35.00
C ALA A 582 20.92 -18.45 -34.68
N ASN A 583 21.68 -19.56 -34.64
CA ASN A 583 23.13 -19.56 -34.38
C ASN A 583 23.97 -19.32 -35.66
N GLU A 584 23.35 -19.27 -36.85
CA GLU A 584 24.04 -19.02 -38.14
C GLU A 584 24.00 -17.53 -38.56
N ARG A 585 23.34 -16.66 -37.79
CA ARG A 585 23.20 -15.22 -38.03
C ARG A 585 23.85 -14.42 -36.91
#